data_AF-A0A136NDI8-F1
#
_entry.id   AF-A0A136NDI8-F1
#
_cell.length_a   1.000
_cell.length_b   1.000
_cell.length_c   1.000
_cell.angle_alpha   90.00
_cell.angle_beta   90.00
_cell.angle_gamma   90.00
#
_symmetry.space_group_name_H-M   'P 1'
#
loop_
_entity.id
_entity.type
_entity.pdbx_description
1 polymer ?
#
loop_
_entity_poly.entity_id
_entity_poly.type
_entity_poly.pdbx_seq_one_letter_code
_entity_poly.pdbx_strand_id
1 'polypeptide(L)'
;MKLSSLKTLEYVASGLPVFTTSVPGQEFIDENQIGICTDIENANENFLLFLEKLSTFKKNVNDFRMKNKSELSWERVASHTENLIKTNFKMKKSFIYIKIFYTSLFFISFIFSNQYSLAAPLQINIKNFGAKGDGKTNDHQAFVKASKYINQAKQNITLIIPYGTYVIGQQTPDNTWLLKGIDAISLNSCNNITIMGQPKKGKNPIIIYDNNLYYGAFQQVNGNYIPQCTPAKNQMNKRISCFIGSTFNLDKCNNITIKNLELDGNQNGMIIGGFYGDKGRQLGHRGFQLINCNQVNISNMDIHHFGLDGITITSSNYINIDKIKANYNGRQGLSWVDGDNITCTNSQFNYTGRSRIFSAPGAGIDIEPEGRKNLNNGTFFNCQFIGNAGCGVLNYRNNYLGNNMTFTNCTIAGLYNWALWVQGTKFKFNNCQIYGHIAHAVSKDDAKTIDDFTTFDACYFSNVYNQYKTVSPSKYLFDWNNVKIRLLNSTVETFDVSFFWLNDLDKTQGMQSQISNTKFTSNNTQTVLSSINTGAATIQKSTFNYTKGITLSTEPGMLKGNTLNAMDNSQVNTLLKTSNYEQLTSDNFNLYQCK
;
A
#
# COMPACT_ATOMS: atom_id res chain seq x y z
N MET A 1 -31.55 17.88 32.35
CA MET A 1 -31.44 17.30 30.99
C MET A 1 -30.07 16.68 30.84
N LYS A 2 -30.00 15.37 30.58
CA LYS A 2 -28.75 14.72 30.14
C LYS A 2 -28.36 15.32 28.79
N LEU A 3 -27.06 15.53 28.57
CA LEU A 3 -26.51 16.28 27.43
C LEU A 3 -26.92 15.67 26.09
N SER A 4 -27.94 16.26 25.46
CA SER A 4 -28.19 16.11 24.04
C SER A 4 -27.07 16.79 23.25
N SER A 5 -26.76 16.28 22.05
CA SER A 5 -25.78 16.93 21.19
C SER A 5 -26.28 18.34 20.83
N LEU A 6 -25.38 19.33 20.84
CA LEU A 6 -25.71 20.74 20.51
C LEU A 6 -26.48 20.84 19.18
N LYS A 7 -26.09 20.01 18.20
CA LYS A 7 -26.75 19.90 16.88
C LYS A 7 -28.22 19.48 16.99
N THR A 8 -28.55 18.54 17.86
CA THR A 8 -29.94 18.09 18.04
C THR A 8 -30.81 19.21 18.59
N LEU A 9 -30.30 20.00 19.55
CA LEU A 9 -31.00 21.17 20.08
C LEU A 9 -31.17 22.27 19.03
N GLU A 10 -30.19 22.47 18.13
CA GLU A 10 -30.27 23.41 17.00
C GLU A 10 -31.38 23.04 16.00
N TYR A 11 -31.53 21.75 15.67
CA TYR A 11 -32.62 21.29 14.79
C TYR A 11 -34.00 21.57 15.40
N VAL A 12 -34.17 21.27 16.70
CA VAL A 12 -35.42 21.54 17.42
C VAL A 12 -35.67 23.04 17.53
N ALA A 13 -34.66 23.86 17.83
CA ALA A 13 -34.79 25.32 17.86
C ALA A 13 -35.20 25.92 16.51
N SER A 14 -34.81 25.27 15.40
CA SER A 14 -35.17 25.64 14.03
C SER A 14 -36.59 25.25 13.62
N GLY A 15 -37.34 24.56 14.48
CA GLY A 15 -38.72 24.14 14.18
C GLY A 15 -38.84 22.89 13.32
N LEU A 16 -37.74 22.13 13.18
CA LEU A 16 -37.71 20.92 12.36
C LEU A 16 -37.85 19.67 13.22
N PRO A 17 -38.69 18.69 12.82
CA PRO A 17 -38.66 17.35 13.36
C PRO A 17 -37.31 16.68 13.17
N VAL A 18 -36.93 15.80 14.09
CA VAL A 18 -35.61 15.17 14.09
C VAL A 18 -35.69 13.72 13.62
N PHE A 19 -34.84 13.32 12.69
CA PHE A 19 -34.60 11.92 12.34
C PHE A 19 -33.11 11.64 12.51
N THR A 20 -32.75 10.77 13.45
CA THR A 20 -31.35 10.57 13.86
C THR A 20 -31.09 9.13 14.31
N THR A 21 -29.83 8.72 14.38
CA THR A 21 -29.46 7.42 14.94
C THR A 21 -29.61 7.41 16.46
N SER A 22 -30.09 6.31 17.04
CA SER A 22 -30.20 6.17 18.49
C SER A 22 -28.83 6.21 19.17
N VAL A 23 -28.58 7.24 19.98
CA VAL A 23 -27.37 7.37 20.81
C VAL A 23 -27.76 7.87 22.20
N PRO A 24 -27.02 7.48 23.27
CA PRO A 24 -27.29 7.98 24.63
C PRO A 24 -27.31 9.51 24.68
N GLY A 25 -28.32 10.09 25.33
CA GLY A 25 -28.54 11.54 25.40
C GLY A 25 -29.56 12.10 24.41
N GLN A 26 -30.14 11.28 23.53
CA GLN A 26 -31.21 11.66 22.59
C GLN A 26 -32.60 11.18 23.01
N GLU A 27 -32.75 10.63 24.21
CA GLU A 27 -34.01 10.05 24.72
C GLU A 27 -35.17 11.06 24.72
N PHE A 28 -34.85 12.35 24.88
CA PHE A 28 -35.84 13.42 24.86
C PHE A 28 -36.58 13.57 23.51
N ILE A 29 -36.01 13.10 22.40
CA ILE A 29 -36.66 13.14 21.07
C ILE A 29 -37.90 12.26 21.10
N ASP A 30 -37.74 11.04 21.61
CA ASP A 30 -38.82 10.06 21.72
C ASP A 30 -39.78 10.44 22.86
N GLU A 31 -39.27 10.89 24.02
CA GLU A 31 -40.08 11.34 25.17
C GLU A 31 -41.03 12.49 24.81
N ASN A 32 -40.59 13.43 23.97
CA ASN A 32 -41.39 14.57 23.54
C ASN A 32 -42.09 14.35 22.20
N GLN A 33 -41.92 13.17 21.59
CA GLN A 33 -42.47 12.80 20.29
C GLN A 33 -42.21 13.89 19.24
N ILE A 34 -40.96 14.36 19.14
CA ILE A 34 -40.55 15.43 18.21
C ILE A 34 -39.74 14.90 17.02
N GLY A 35 -39.66 13.58 16.88
CA GLY A 35 -38.84 12.91 15.88
C GLY A 35 -38.82 11.40 16.06
N ILE A 36 -37.88 10.75 15.38
CA ILE A 36 -37.60 9.32 15.54
C ILE A 36 -36.09 9.12 15.70
N CYS A 37 -35.71 8.40 16.75
CA CYS A 37 -34.39 7.78 16.90
C CYS A 37 -34.42 6.37 16.27
N THR A 38 -33.49 6.06 15.37
CA THR A 38 -33.44 4.75 14.69
C THR A 38 -32.10 4.04 14.90
N ASP A 39 -32.14 2.71 15.02
CA ASP A 39 -30.96 1.88 14.81
C ASP A 39 -30.73 1.67 13.32
N ILE A 40 -29.49 1.36 12.92
CA ILE A 40 -29.09 1.30 11.50
C ILE A 40 -29.81 0.18 10.74
N GLU A 41 -30.17 -0.90 11.43
CA GLU A 41 -30.84 -2.07 10.86
C GLU A 41 -32.28 -1.76 10.42
N ASN A 42 -32.94 -0.78 11.08
CA ASN A 42 -34.34 -0.41 10.85
C ASN A 42 -34.51 0.97 10.19
N ALA A 43 -33.42 1.56 9.69
CA ALA A 43 -33.41 2.96 9.24
C ALA A 43 -34.43 3.25 8.13
N ASN A 44 -34.66 2.31 7.21
CA ASN A 44 -35.60 2.48 6.12
C ASN A 44 -37.06 2.52 6.59
N GLU A 45 -37.46 1.56 7.44
CA GLU A 45 -38.83 1.48 7.97
C GLU A 45 -39.13 2.68 8.87
N ASN A 46 -38.17 3.04 9.74
CA ASN A 46 -38.31 4.19 10.63
C ASN A 46 -38.35 5.52 9.86
N PHE A 47 -37.63 5.64 8.73
CA PHE A 47 -37.71 6.84 7.90
C PHE A 47 -39.09 6.98 7.23
N LEU A 48 -39.68 5.87 6.76
CA LEU A 48 -41.04 5.88 6.22
C LEU A 48 -42.06 6.29 7.29
N LEU A 49 -41.95 5.73 8.50
CA LEU A 49 -42.78 6.11 9.64
C LEU A 49 -42.58 7.59 10.02
N PHE A 50 -41.36 8.10 9.90
CA PHE A 50 -41.06 9.52 10.14
C PHE A 50 -41.78 10.43 9.15
N LEU A 51 -41.78 10.07 7.86
CA LEU A 51 -42.49 10.83 6.83
C LEU A 51 -44.00 10.78 7.01
N GLU A 52 -44.55 9.62 7.38
CA GLU A 52 -45.98 9.45 7.67
C GLU A 52 -46.44 10.36 8.82
N LYS A 53 -45.63 10.46 9.89
CA LYS A 53 -45.94 11.26 11.09
C LYS A 53 -45.39 12.68 11.07
N LEU A 54 -44.88 13.15 9.92
CA LEU A 54 -44.15 14.41 9.84
C LEU A 54 -44.97 15.63 10.30
N SER A 55 -46.27 15.67 10.01
CA SER A 55 -47.17 16.76 10.44
C SER A 55 -47.33 16.79 11.96
N THR A 56 -47.51 15.62 12.58
CA THR A 56 -47.58 15.44 14.03
C THR A 56 -46.29 15.88 14.71
N PHE A 57 -45.13 15.46 14.17
CA PHE A 57 -43.84 15.88 14.73
C PHE A 57 -43.60 17.38 14.60
N LYS A 58 -43.98 18.00 13.47
CA LYS A 58 -43.87 19.47 13.30
C LYS A 58 -44.68 20.21 14.35
N LYS A 59 -45.90 19.73 14.64
CA LYS A 59 -46.74 20.30 15.70
C LYS A 59 -46.06 20.16 17.06
N ASN A 60 -45.61 18.94 17.41
CA ASN A 60 -44.97 18.67 18.69
C ASN A 60 -43.68 19.46 18.89
N VAL A 61 -42.87 19.65 17.84
CA VAL A 61 -41.68 20.51 17.89
C VAL A 61 -42.06 21.94 18.21
N ASN A 62 -43.10 22.49 17.57
CA ASN A 62 -43.54 23.85 17.85
C ASN A 62 -44.10 24.00 19.28
N ASP A 63 -44.89 23.04 19.75
CA ASP A 63 -45.41 23.01 21.11
C ASP A 63 -44.25 22.93 22.13
N PHE A 64 -43.26 22.06 21.86
CA PHE A 64 -42.04 21.93 22.66
C PHE A 64 -41.23 23.23 22.69
N ARG A 65 -41.08 23.92 21.55
CA ARG A 65 -40.39 25.22 21.46
C ARG A 65 -41.12 26.31 22.22
N MET A 66 -42.44 26.33 22.18
CA MET A 66 -43.24 27.29 22.93
C MET A 66 -43.12 27.04 24.44
N LYS A 67 -43.15 25.78 24.86
CA LYS A 67 -42.99 25.38 26.27
C LYS A 67 -41.58 25.63 26.82
N ASN A 68 -40.55 25.39 26.01
CA ASN A 68 -39.14 25.49 26.40
C ASN A 68 -38.44 26.70 25.77
N LYS A 69 -39.19 27.76 25.45
CA LYS A 69 -38.71 28.92 24.69
C LYS A 69 -37.49 29.59 25.31
N SER A 70 -37.45 29.70 26.64
CA SER A 70 -36.31 30.26 27.38
C SER A 70 -35.07 29.36 27.36
N GLU A 71 -35.23 28.07 27.08
CA GLU A 71 -34.12 27.10 27.00
C GLU A 71 -33.56 26.94 25.59
N LEU A 72 -34.36 27.24 24.58
CA LEU A 72 -34.05 27.09 23.17
C LEU A 72 -33.94 28.43 22.43
N SER A 73 -33.88 29.56 23.15
CA SER A 73 -33.78 30.87 22.52
C SER A 73 -32.40 31.10 21.93
N TRP A 74 -32.37 31.82 20.80
CA TRP A 74 -31.11 32.29 20.22
C TRP A 74 -30.32 33.15 21.21
N GLU A 75 -30.98 33.89 22.12
CA GLU A 75 -30.26 34.62 23.17
C GLU A 75 -29.54 33.69 24.15
N ARG A 76 -30.12 32.54 24.53
CA ARG A 76 -29.44 31.57 25.42
C ARG A 76 -28.28 30.88 24.70
N VAL A 77 -28.47 30.45 23.45
CA VAL A 77 -27.39 29.86 22.63
C VAL A 77 -26.26 30.86 22.39
N ALA A 78 -26.61 32.11 22.05
CA ALA A 78 -25.65 33.20 21.90
C ALA A 78 -24.94 33.50 23.22
N SER A 79 -25.66 33.56 24.35
CA SER A 79 -25.06 33.79 25.68
C SER A 79 -24.13 32.64 26.10
N HIS A 80 -24.47 31.39 25.78
CA HIS A 80 -23.61 30.24 26.07
C HIS A 80 -22.36 30.25 25.20
N THR A 81 -22.52 30.55 23.91
CA THR A 81 -21.41 30.70 22.95
C THR A 81 -20.50 31.87 23.33
N GLU A 82 -21.10 33.00 23.70
CA GLU A 82 -20.40 34.19 24.19
C GLU A 82 -19.66 33.89 25.50
N ASN A 83 -20.26 33.14 26.43
CA ASN A 83 -19.58 32.67 27.63
C ASN A 83 -18.41 31.73 27.28
N LEU A 84 -18.57 30.82 26.32
CA LEU A 84 -17.49 29.93 25.88
C LEU A 84 -16.33 30.74 25.26
N ILE A 85 -16.65 31.75 24.44
CA ILE A 85 -15.69 32.67 23.84
C ILE A 85 -15.01 33.53 24.92
N LYS A 86 -15.78 34.09 25.86
CA LYS A 86 -15.27 34.90 27.00
C LYS A 86 -14.39 34.07 27.93
N THR A 87 -14.70 32.79 28.14
CA THR A 87 -13.88 31.86 28.95
C THR A 87 -12.57 31.57 28.23
N ASN A 88 -12.59 31.40 26.90
CA ASN A 88 -11.39 31.26 26.08
C ASN A 88 -10.57 32.57 25.93
N PHE A 89 -11.22 33.74 25.98
CA PHE A 89 -10.53 35.04 25.93
C PHE A 89 -9.98 35.50 27.31
N LYS A 90 -10.64 35.15 28.43
CA LYS A 90 -10.09 35.38 29.79
C LYS A 90 -8.80 34.59 30.04
N MET A 91 -8.59 33.45 29.37
CA MET A 91 -7.33 32.70 29.42
C MET A 91 -6.12 33.46 28.82
N LYS A 92 -6.33 34.51 28.00
CA LYS A 92 -5.22 35.31 27.45
C LYS A 92 -4.72 36.44 28.36
N LYS A 93 -5.46 36.82 29.42
CA LYS A 93 -5.06 37.92 30.33
C LYS A 93 -4.45 37.48 31.66
N SER A 94 -4.43 36.18 31.97
CA SER A 94 -3.81 35.63 33.21
C SER A 94 -2.39 35.07 33.01
N PHE A 95 -1.72 35.37 31.90
CA PHE A 95 -0.39 34.85 31.54
C PHE A 95 0.78 35.33 32.43
N ILE A 96 0.56 36.30 33.33
CA ILE A 96 1.61 36.83 34.21
C ILE A 96 1.60 36.18 35.60
N TYR A 97 0.42 35.82 36.15
CA TYR A 97 0.33 35.15 37.45
C TYR A 97 0.42 33.61 37.36
N ILE A 98 0.18 33.05 36.17
CA ILE A 98 0.35 31.62 35.86
C ILE A 98 1.83 31.21 35.84
N LYS A 99 2.77 32.10 35.48
CA LYS A 99 4.20 31.73 35.45
C LYS A 99 4.76 31.39 36.84
N ILE A 100 4.29 32.04 37.90
CA ILE A 100 4.79 31.84 39.27
C ILE A 100 4.12 30.61 39.92
N PHE A 101 2.86 30.32 39.61
CA PHE A 101 2.18 29.12 40.12
C PHE A 101 2.62 27.86 39.38
N TYR A 102 2.90 27.93 38.07
CA TYR A 102 3.44 26.80 37.32
C TYR A 102 4.90 26.51 37.65
N THR A 103 5.75 27.47 38.05
CA THR A 103 7.08 27.12 38.58
C THR A 103 7.00 26.30 39.86
N SER A 104 6.01 26.56 40.71
CA SER A 104 5.78 25.81 41.95
C SER A 104 5.08 24.46 41.71
N LEU A 105 4.13 24.39 40.77
CA LEU A 105 3.51 23.13 40.36
C LEU A 105 4.43 22.25 39.51
N PHE A 106 5.38 22.84 38.76
CA PHE A 106 6.40 22.09 38.04
C PHE A 106 7.35 21.42 39.03
N PHE A 107 7.72 22.09 40.13
CA PHE A 107 8.50 21.49 41.22
C PHE A 107 7.72 20.42 42.00
N ILE A 108 6.42 20.62 42.28
CA ILE A 108 5.59 19.59 42.95
C ILE A 108 5.32 18.41 41.99
N SER A 109 5.15 18.65 40.69
CA SER A 109 5.06 17.58 39.69
C SER A 109 6.38 16.84 39.50
N PHE A 110 7.54 17.50 39.68
CA PHE A 110 8.86 16.85 39.67
C PHE A 110 9.10 15.99 40.91
N ILE A 111 8.48 16.33 42.04
CA ILE A 111 8.55 15.54 43.28
C ILE A 111 7.59 14.34 43.24
N PHE A 112 6.48 14.41 42.47
CA PHE A 112 5.55 13.29 42.26
C PHE A 112 5.71 12.54 40.92
N SER A 113 6.60 12.96 40.02
CA SER A 113 6.94 12.22 38.78
C SER A 113 8.14 11.29 38.91
N ASN A 114 8.72 11.17 40.11
CA ASN A 114 9.69 10.12 40.38
C ASN A 114 8.96 8.81 40.68
N GLN A 115 9.12 7.85 39.75
CA GLN A 115 8.86 6.40 39.87
C GLN A 115 7.54 5.81 39.33
N TYR A 116 6.98 6.33 38.23
CA TYR A 116 6.51 5.38 37.22
C TYR A 116 7.67 5.12 36.27
N SER A 117 8.64 4.33 36.74
CA SER A 117 9.41 3.51 35.80
C SER A 117 8.35 2.78 34.98
N LEU A 118 8.22 3.07 33.68
CA LEU A 118 7.57 2.14 32.78
C LEU A 118 8.22 0.79 33.09
N ALA A 119 7.46 -0.12 33.69
CA ALA A 119 7.99 -1.43 34.05
C ALA A 119 8.64 -1.98 32.78
N ALA A 120 9.88 -2.45 32.89
CA ALA A 120 10.58 -3.03 31.75
C ALA A 120 9.64 -4.05 31.09
N PRO A 121 9.53 -4.08 29.75
CA PRO A 121 8.60 -4.99 29.08
C PRO A 121 8.79 -6.42 29.60
N LEU A 122 7.69 -7.11 29.89
CA LEU A 122 7.78 -8.49 30.35
C LEU A 122 8.41 -9.32 29.25
N GLN A 123 9.56 -9.92 29.54
CA GLN A 123 10.25 -10.78 28.60
C GLN A 123 9.75 -12.21 28.72
N ILE A 124 9.22 -12.74 27.61
CA ILE A 124 8.79 -14.13 27.49
C ILE A 124 9.57 -14.83 26.37
N ASN A 125 9.68 -16.15 26.42
CA ASN A 125 10.40 -16.93 25.43
C ASN A 125 9.44 -17.90 24.74
N ILE A 126 9.54 -18.05 23.42
CA ILE A 126 8.72 -18.99 22.65
C ILE A 126 8.85 -20.44 23.17
N LYS A 127 10.01 -20.80 23.73
CA LYS A 127 10.26 -22.12 24.36
C LYS A 127 9.37 -22.35 25.59
N ASN A 128 8.96 -21.30 26.31
CA ASN A 128 8.04 -21.40 27.45
C ASN A 128 6.64 -21.87 27.02
N PHE A 129 6.32 -21.77 25.73
CA PHE A 129 5.06 -22.23 25.16
C PHE A 129 5.18 -23.60 24.47
N GLY A 130 6.34 -24.25 24.58
CA GLY A 130 6.59 -25.62 24.10
C GLY A 130 7.27 -25.72 22.72
N ALA A 131 7.70 -24.61 22.13
CA ALA A 131 8.42 -24.66 20.85
C ALA A 131 9.78 -25.36 21.01
N LYS A 132 10.17 -26.21 20.07
CA LYS A 132 11.46 -26.92 20.07
C LYS A 132 12.49 -26.29 19.16
N GLY A 133 12.09 -25.70 18.04
CA GLY A 133 13.00 -25.05 17.08
C GLY A 133 14.09 -25.98 16.55
N ASP A 134 13.77 -27.26 16.39
CA ASP A 134 14.68 -28.36 16.00
C ASP A 134 14.63 -28.66 14.49
N GLY A 135 13.86 -27.89 13.72
CA GLY A 135 13.65 -28.08 12.28
C GLY A 135 12.80 -29.30 11.92
N LYS A 136 12.16 -29.95 12.89
CA LYS A 136 11.40 -31.20 12.68
C LYS A 136 10.04 -31.18 13.36
N THR A 137 9.99 -30.73 14.61
CA THR A 137 8.76 -30.64 15.39
C THR A 137 7.93 -29.48 14.85
N ASN A 138 6.65 -29.74 14.54
CA ASN A 138 5.70 -28.68 14.22
C ASN A 138 5.39 -27.87 15.50
N ASP A 139 5.99 -26.70 15.59
CA ASP A 139 5.94 -25.75 16.70
C ASP A 139 4.72 -24.83 16.63
N HIS A 140 3.81 -24.98 15.66
CA HIS A 140 2.70 -24.06 15.42
C HIS A 140 1.87 -23.78 16.68
N GLN A 141 1.55 -24.81 17.45
CA GLN A 141 0.77 -24.66 18.69
C GLN A 141 1.48 -23.83 19.76
N ALA A 142 2.82 -23.79 19.80
CA ALA A 142 3.55 -22.92 20.71
C ALA A 142 3.39 -21.44 20.34
N PHE A 143 3.38 -21.12 19.03
CA PHE A 143 3.13 -19.76 18.53
C PHE A 143 1.68 -19.31 18.79
N VAL A 144 0.70 -20.21 18.62
CA VAL A 144 -0.71 -19.93 18.96
C VAL A 144 -0.86 -19.66 20.46
N LYS A 145 -0.22 -20.46 21.32
CA LYS A 145 -0.23 -20.24 22.78
C LYS A 145 0.43 -18.92 23.18
N ALA A 146 1.57 -18.58 22.57
CA ALA A 146 2.23 -17.30 22.80
C ALA A 146 1.34 -16.12 22.40
N SER A 147 0.66 -16.21 21.26
CA SER A 147 -0.29 -15.19 20.79
C SER A 147 -1.45 -15.00 21.76
N LYS A 148 -2.06 -16.10 22.22
CA LYS A 148 -3.13 -16.06 23.23
C LYS A 148 -2.66 -15.39 24.50
N TYR A 149 -1.46 -15.71 24.98
CA TYR A 149 -0.88 -15.09 26.16
C TYR A 149 -0.70 -13.58 25.97
N ILE A 150 -0.10 -13.15 24.85
CA ILE A 150 0.13 -11.73 24.56
C ILE A 150 -1.20 -10.96 24.51
N ASN A 151 -2.20 -11.48 23.79
CA ASN A 151 -3.53 -10.86 23.70
C ASN A 151 -4.21 -10.69 25.08
N GLN A 152 -3.94 -11.58 26.03
CA GLN A 152 -4.56 -11.56 27.36
C GLN A 152 -3.78 -10.73 28.38
N ALA A 153 -2.47 -10.52 28.17
CA ALA A 153 -1.59 -9.97 29.18
C ALA A 153 -1.82 -8.47 29.48
N LYS A 154 -2.39 -7.71 28.53
CA LYS A 154 -2.69 -6.27 28.66
C LYS A 154 -1.52 -5.42 29.17
N GLN A 155 -0.29 -5.81 28.83
CA GLN A 155 0.95 -5.14 29.24
C GLN A 155 1.99 -5.18 28.13
N ASN A 156 3.05 -4.39 28.26
CA ASN A 156 4.17 -4.37 27.33
C ASN A 156 4.91 -5.72 27.38
N ILE A 157 5.11 -6.36 26.23
CA ILE A 157 5.77 -7.68 26.15
C ILE A 157 6.90 -7.65 25.13
N THR A 158 8.00 -8.32 25.48
CA THR A 158 9.01 -8.77 24.51
C THR A 158 8.98 -10.30 24.39
N LEU A 159 8.52 -10.81 23.24
CA LEU A 159 8.62 -12.23 22.89
C LEU A 159 9.97 -12.50 22.22
N ILE A 160 10.76 -13.36 22.85
CA ILE A 160 12.05 -13.82 22.36
C ILE A 160 11.89 -15.14 21.61
N ILE A 161 12.46 -15.19 20.40
CA ILE A 161 12.60 -16.40 19.59
C ILE A 161 14.09 -16.75 19.51
N PRO A 162 14.60 -17.70 20.33
CA PRO A 162 15.99 -18.12 20.26
C PRO A 162 16.36 -18.68 18.88
N TYR A 163 17.64 -18.64 18.53
CA TYR A 163 18.14 -19.29 17.32
C TYR A 163 17.66 -20.75 17.20
N GLY A 164 17.19 -21.12 16.02
CA GLY A 164 16.62 -22.43 15.70
C GLY A 164 15.78 -22.36 14.44
N THR A 165 15.30 -23.52 13.98
CA THR A 165 14.36 -23.63 12.86
C THR A 165 13.03 -24.13 13.40
N TYR A 166 12.00 -23.30 13.30
CA TYR A 166 10.68 -23.54 13.85
C TYR A 166 9.73 -23.90 12.71
N VAL A 167 9.39 -25.18 12.60
CA VAL A 167 8.42 -25.64 11.61
C VAL A 167 7.02 -25.26 12.10
N ILE A 168 6.22 -24.59 11.28
CA ILE A 168 4.86 -24.13 11.63
C ILE A 168 3.87 -24.49 10.53
N GLY A 169 2.58 -24.34 10.80
CA GLY A 169 1.53 -24.48 9.80
C GLY A 169 0.54 -25.55 10.19
N GLN A 170 -0.73 -25.21 10.06
CA GLN A 170 -1.84 -26.08 10.37
C GLN A 170 -3.02 -25.69 9.47
N GLN A 171 -3.73 -26.70 8.97
CA GLN A 171 -4.95 -26.52 8.21
C GLN A 171 -6.07 -27.38 8.80
N THR A 172 -7.29 -26.84 8.80
CA THR A 172 -8.48 -27.55 9.27
C THR A 172 -9.61 -27.41 8.25
N PRO A 173 -10.36 -28.48 7.93
CA PRO A 173 -11.58 -28.35 7.14
C PRO A 173 -12.65 -27.61 7.97
N ASP A 174 -13.53 -26.86 7.30
CA ASP A 174 -14.70 -26.26 7.97
C ASP A 174 -15.93 -26.22 7.04
N ASN A 175 -17.00 -25.53 7.47
CA ASN A 175 -18.25 -25.39 6.71
C ASN A 175 -18.21 -24.38 5.55
N THR A 176 -17.05 -23.79 5.26
CA THR A 176 -16.89 -22.77 4.21
C THR A 176 -15.76 -23.14 3.26
N TRP A 177 -14.65 -23.62 3.79
CA TRP A 177 -13.39 -23.88 3.10
C TRP A 177 -13.10 -25.38 3.05
N LEU A 178 -12.43 -25.83 1.99
CA LEU A 178 -11.96 -27.22 1.95
C LEU A 178 -10.89 -27.44 3.02
N LEU A 179 -9.90 -26.56 3.07
CA LEU A 179 -8.90 -26.50 4.14
C LEU A 179 -8.56 -25.04 4.44
N LYS A 180 -8.87 -24.62 5.66
CA LYS A 180 -8.55 -23.29 6.18
C LYS A 180 -7.26 -23.32 6.98
N GLY A 181 -6.35 -22.42 6.64
CA GLY A 181 -5.12 -22.19 7.37
C GLY A 181 -5.35 -21.47 8.70
N ILE A 182 -4.47 -21.73 9.66
CA ILE A 182 -4.44 -21.06 10.96
C ILE A 182 -3.20 -20.17 11.00
N ASP A 183 -3.38 -18.90 11.38
CA ASP A 183 -2.27 -17.96 11.51
C ASP A 183 -1.34 -18.37 12.68
N ALA A 184 -0.03 -18.25 12.49
CA ALA A 184 0.92 -18.66 13.54
C ALA A 184 0.95 -17.68 14.71
N ILE A 185 1.07 -16.38 14.43
CA ILE A 185 0.96 -15.30 15.41
C ILE A 185 -0.20 -14.39 15.03
N SER A 186 -1.25 -14.39 15.86
CA SER A 186 -2.41 -13.52 15.69
C SER A 186 -2.55 -12.59 16.89
N LEU A 187 -2.31 -11.30 16.70
CA LEU A 187 -2.43 -10.27 17.73
C LEU A 187 -3.63 -9.37 17.43
N ASN A 188 -4.48 -9.14 18.42
CA ASN A 188 -5.64 -8.28 18.31
C ASN A 188 -5.60 -7.20 19.40
N SER A 189 -5.72 -5.93 19.00
CA SER A 189 -5.79 -4.79 19.93
C SER A 189 -4.60 -4.73 20.90
N CYS A 190 -3.43 -5.21 20.47
CA CYS A 190 -2.22 -5.26 21.28
C CYS A 190 -1.39 -3.97 21.15
N ASN A 191 -0.77 -3.56 22.25
CA ASN A 191 0.06 -2.35 22.28
C ASN A 191 1.45 -2.66 22.84
N ASN A 192 2.47 -1.97 22.33
CA ASN A 192 3.85 -2.02 22.85
C ASN A 192 4.42 -3.44 22.89
N ILE A 193 4.28 -4.18 21.79
CA ILE A 193 4.78 -5.55 21.67
C ILE A 193 6.06 -5.56 20.83
N THR A 194 7.09 -6.20 21.35
CA THR A 194 8.29 -6.55 20.58
C THR A 194 8.35 -8.05 20.38
N ILE A 195 8.54 -8.51 19.14
CA ILE A 195 8.86 -9.90 18.81
C ILE A 195 10.23 -9.88 18.15
N MET A 196 11.21 -10.55 18.74
CA MET A 196 12.57 -10.53 18.21
C MET A 196 13.22 -11.90 18.21
N GLY A 197 13.82 -12.22 17.07
CA GLY A 197 14.75 -13.33 16.99
C GLY A 197 16.07 -13.01 17.69
N GLN A 198 16.73 -14.04 18.23
CA GLN A 198 18.09 -13.98 18.75
C GLN A 198 19.03 -14.67 17.75
N PRO A 199 19.75 -13.91 16.91
CA PRO A 199 20.66 -14.48 15.93
C PRO A 199 21.80 -15.25 16.59
N LYS A 200 22.31 -16.27 15.90
CA LYS A 200 23.53 -17.00 16.29
C LYS A 200 24.49 -17.02 15.12
N LYS A 201 25.73 -16.56 15.33
CA LYS A 201 26.77 -16.46 14.29
C LYS A 201 26.28 -15.72 13.03
N GLY A 202 25.59 -14.59 13.23
CA GLY A 202 25.06 -13.75 12.14
C GLY A 202 23.86 -14.32 11.39
N LYS A 203 23.31 -15.47 11.81
CA LYS A 203 22.10 -16.06 11.21
C LYS A 203 20.90 -15.85 12.12
N ASN A 204 19.79 -15.39 11.54
CA ASN A 204 18.52 -15.24 12.24
C ASN A 204 17.88 -16.62 12.52
N PRO A 205 17.04 -16.77 13.57
CA PRO A 205 16.11 -17.89 13.67
C PRO A 205 15.14 -17.92 12.48
N ILE A 206 14.79 -19.13 12.04
CA ILE A 206 13.95 -19.39 10.87
C ILE A 206 12.59 -19.87 11.34
N ILE A 207 11.51 -19.25 10.84
CA ILE A 207 10.14 -19.76 10.93
C ILE A 207 9.76 -20.24 9.54
N ILE A 208 9.57 -21.55 9.39
CA ILE A 208 9.32 -22.20 8.09
C ILE A 208 8.00 -22.96 8.12
N TYR A 209 7.20 -22.87 7.05
CA TYR A 209 5.98 -23.67 6.96
C TYR A 209 6.26 -25.15 6.72
N ASP A 210 5.43 -26.02 7.29
CA ASP A 210 5.52 -27.46 7.20
C ASP A 210 5.26 -27.96 5.77
N ASN A 211 5.73 -29.17 5.48
CA ASN A 211 5.45 -29.82 4.21
C ASN A 211 3.99 -30.27 4.13
N ASN A 212 3.54 -30.56 2.91
CA ASN A 212 2.23 -31.12 2.59
C ASN A 212 1.02 -30.24 2.94
N LEU A 213 1.23 -28.94 3.15
CA LEU A 213 0.13 -27.97 3.25
C LEU A 213 -0.46 -27.71 1.86
N TYR A 214 -1.79 -27.69 1.77
CA TYR A 214 -2.55 -27.54 0.54
C TYR A 214 -2.74 -26.05 0.19
N TYR A 215 -2.40 -25.65 -1.04
CA TYR A 215 -2.57 -24.28 -1.51
C TYR A 215 -3.20 -24.21 -2.89
N GLY A 216 -4.44 -23.74 -3.00
CA GLY A 216 -5.19 -23.63 -4.25
C GLY A 216 -6.54 -24.32 -4.26
N ALA A 217 -7.07 -24.57 -5.45
CA ALA A 217 -8.36 -25.22 -5.68
C ALA A 217 -8.24 -26.72 -5.92
N PHE A 218 -9.06 -27.52 -5.23
CA PHE A 218 -9.10 -28.98 -5.29
C PHE A 218 -10.56 -29.46 -5.26
N GLN A 219 -10.84 -30.58 -5.92
CA GLN A 219 -12.18 -31.19 -5.86
C GLN A 219 -12.50 -31.73 -4.46
N GLN A 220 -11.50 -32.29 -3.79
CA GLN A 220 -11.52 -32.80 -2.42
C GLN A 220 -10.08 -32.90 -1.91
N VAL A 221 -9.89 -33.13 -0.61
CA VAL A 221 -8.55 -33.41 -0.04
C VAL A 221 -8.00 -34.70 -0.66
N ASN A 222 -6.72 -34.71 -1.06
CA ASN A 222 -6.09 -35.75 -1.88
C ASN A 222 -6.74 -35.99 -3.26
N GLY A 223 -7.67 -35.14 -3.69
CA GLY A 223 -8.31 -35.22 -4.99
C GLY A 223 -7.55 -34.47 -6.09
N ASN A 224 -8.05 -34.59 -7.33
CA ASN A 224 -7.51 -33.84 -8.46
C ASN A 224 -7.64 -32.33 -8.24
N TYR A 225 -6.63 -31.59 -8.67
CA TYR A 225 -6.68 -30.13 -8.71
C TYR A 225 -7.68 -29.64 -9.76
N ILE A 226 -8.20 -28.42 -9.59
CA ILE A 226 -9.18 -27.82 -10.51
C ILE A 226 -8.46 -26.91 -11.53
N PRO A 227 -8.33 -27.29 -12.81
CA PRO A 227 -7.60 -26.50 -13.80
C PRO A 227 -8.29 -25.17 -14.13
N GLN A 228 -7.51 -24.25 -14.70
CA GLN A 228 -7.89 -22.86 -15.04
C GLN A 228 -9.13 -22.76 -15.95
N CYS A 229 -9.43 -23.79 -16.74
CA CYS A 229 -10.56 -23.81 -17.69
C CYS A 229 -11.93 -24.12 -17.06
N THR A 230 -12.00 -24.24 -15.73
CA THR A 230 -13.28 -24.49 -15.03
C THR A 230 -14.10 -23.19 -15.01
N PRO A 231 -15.45 -23.21 -15.23
CA PRO A 231 -16.24 -21.98 -15.28
C PRO A 231 -15.99 -21.05 -14.08
N ALA A 232 -15.86 -19.74 -14.31
CA ALA A 232 -15.55 -18.74 -13.28
C ALA A 232 -16.44 -18.84 -12.02
N LYS A 233 -17.72 -19.21 -12.19
CA LYS A 233 -18.66 -19.47 -11.08
C LYS A 233 -18.19 -20.55 -10.10
N ASN A 234 -17.52 -21.59 -10.59
CA ASN A 234 -16.97 -22.65 -9.77
C ASN A 234 -15.67 -22.21 -9.09
N GLN A 235 -14.93 -21.27 -9.67
CA GLN A 235 -13.67 -20.74 -9.13
C GLN A 235 -13.88 -19.83 -7.92
N MET A 236 -15.11 -19.37 -7.65
CA MET A 236 -15.46 -18.59 -6.46
C MET A 236 -16.00 -19.46 -5.30
N ASN A 237 -16.12 -20.78 -5.49
CA ASN A 237 -16.65 -21.67 -4.46
C ASN A 237 -15.59 -21.92 -3.37
N LYS A 238 -15.82 -21.41 -2.16
CA LYS A 238 -14.88 -21.60 -1.05
C LYS A 238 -14.68 -23.09 -0.67
N ARG A 239 -15.67 -23.95 -0.93
CA ARG A 239 -15.63 -25.40 -0.64
C ARG A 239 -14.61 -26.20 -1.44
N ILE A 240 -14.02 -25.61 -2.48
CA ILE A 240 -12.95 -26.22 -3.25
C ILE A 240 -11.59 -25.63 -2.91
N SER A 241 -11.50 -24.65 -2.00
CA SER A 241 -10.29 -23.86 -1.81
C SER A 241 -9.55 -24.19 -0.52
N CYS A 242 -8.22 -24.26 -0.64
CA CYS A 242 -7.28 -24.51 0.43
C CYS A 242 -6.28 -23.34 0.54
N PHE A 243 -6.07 -22.84 1.76
CA PHE A 243 -5.11 -21.75 2.04
C PHE A 243 -4.39 -21.98 3.37
N ILE A 244 -3.23 -21.34 3.56
CA ILE A 244 -2.27 -21.68 4.63
C ILE A 244 -2.31 -20.69 5.81
N GLY A 245 -2.66 -19.42 5.57
CA GLY A 245 -2.76 -18.38 6.61
C GLY A 245 -1.58 -17.41 6.59
N SER A 246 -1.36 -16.67 7.66
CA SER A 246 -0.28 -15.69 7.78
C SER A 246 0.67 -16.04 8.93
N THR A 247 1.97 -15.75 8.79
CA THR A 247 2.89 -15.90 9.93
C THR A 247 2.57 -14.89 11.01
N PHE A 248 2.43 -13.61 10.64
CA PHE A 248 1.97 -12.55 11.52
C PHE A 248 0.67 -11.95 10.98
N ASN A 249 -0.40 -12.07 11.75
CA ASN A 249 -1.68 -11.39 11.51
C ASN A 249 -1.93 -10.40 12.66
N LEU A 250 -1.77 -9.11 12.40
CA LEU A 250 -1.91 -8.03 13.37
C LEU A 250 -3.18 -7.24 13.04
N ASP A 251 -4.12 -7.19 13.98
CA ASP A 251 -5.35 -6.41 13.86
C ASP A 251 -5.44 -5.38 15.00
N LYS A 252 -5.69 -4.12 14.67
CA LYS A 252 -5.86 -3.01 15.63
C LYS A 252 -4.70 -2.84 16.60
N CYS A 253 -3.48 -3.20 16.19
CA CYS A 253 -2.32 -3.14 17.05
C CYS A 253 -1.60 -1.78 16.95
N ASN A 254 -1.02 -1.30 18.05
CA ASN A 254 -0.24 -0.06 18.05
C ASN A 254 1.15 -0.24 18.68
N ASN A 255 2.16 0.42 18.11
CA ASN A 255 3.55 0.35 18.58
C ASN A 255 4.06 -1.10 18.67
N ILE A 256 4.16 -1.75 17.50
CA ILE A 256 4.64 -3.13 17.38
C ILE A 256 6.00 -3.13 16.71
N THR A 257 6.94 -3.92 17.24
CA THR A 257 8.26 -4.12 16.62
C THR A 257 8.49 -5.61 16.37
N ILE A 258 8.81 -5.99 15.13
CA ILE A 258 9.14 -7.36 14.75
C ILE A 258 10.48 -7.34 14.02
N LYS A 259 11.46 -8.13 14.49
CA LYS A 259 12.82 -8.06 13.93
C LYS A 259 13.65 -9.33 14.06
N ASN A 260 14.72 -9.40 13.26
CA ASN A 260 15.78 -10.43 13.33
C ASN A 260 15.27 -11.85 13.10
N LEU A 261 14.45 -12.06 12.09
CA LEU A 261 13.83 -13.35 11.76
C LEU A 261 13.97 -13.65 10.26
N GLU A 262 14.01 -14.93 9.92
CA GLU A 262 13.78 -15.40 8.56
C GLU A 262 12.42 -16.09 8.52
N LEU A 263 11.56 -15.70 7.58
CA LEU A 263 10.24 -16.27 7.35
C LEU A 263 10.24 -16.96 5.99
N ASP A 264 10.03 -18.27 6.01
CA ASP A 264 9.98 -19.10 4.81
C ASP A 264 8.58 -19.71 4.64
N GLY A 265 7.88 -19.27 3.59
CA GLY A 265 6.58 -19.83 3.24
C GLY A 265 6.63 -21.27 2.73
N ASN A 266 7.82 -21.81 2.43
CA ASN A 266 8.07 -23.19 1.99
C ASN A 266 7.29 -23.61 0.74
N GLN A 267 7.35 -22.83 -0.36
CA GLN A 267 6.66 -23.21 -1.61
C GLN A 267 7.01 -24.61 -2.11
N ASN A 268 8.23 -25.08 -1.88
CA ASN A 268 8.69 -26.40 -2.33
C ASN A 268 8.00 -27.55 -1.58
N GLY A 269 7.67 -27.37 -0.30
CA GLY A 269 6.95 -28.36 0.50
C GLY A 269 5.44 -28.41 0.28
N MET A 270 4.85 -27.44 -0.43
CA MET A 270 3.40 -27.36 -0.61
C MET A 270 2.84 -28.37 -1.61
N ILE A 271 1.59 -28.77 -1.37
CA ILE A 271 0.72 -29.40 -2.36
C ILE A 271 -0.04 -28.29 -3.08
N ILE A 272 0.39 -27.99 -4.31
CA ILE A 272 -0.14 -26.89 -5.11
C ILE A 272 -1.33 -27.39 -5.92
N GLY A 273 -2.51 -26.82 -5.65
CA GLY A 273 -3.75 -27.14 -6.33
C GLY A 273 -3.93 -26.43 -7.66
N GLY A 274 -5.18 -26.13 -8.00
CA GLY A 274 -5.65 -25.45 -9.21
C GLY A 274 -6.06 -24.00 -8.98
N PHE A 275 -6.34 -23.23 -10.03
CA PHE A 275 -6.63 -21.79 -9.90
C PHE A 275 -7.94 -21.54 -9.14
N TYR A 276 -7.96 -20.51 -8.28
CA TYR A 276 -9.11 -20.10 -7.48
C TYR A 276 -9.35 -18.60 -7.68
N GLY A 277 -10.59 -18.14 -7.74
CA GLY A 277 -10.94 -16.74 -7.97
C GLY A 277 -10.96 -16.34 -9.45
N ASP A 278 -11.51 -15.17 -9.72
CA ASP A 278 -11.70 -14.59 -11.05
C ASP A 278 -10.37 -14.20 -11.74
N LYS A 279 -9.34 -13.88 -10.95
CA LYS A 279 -7.99 -13.57 -11.44
C LYS A 279 -7.03 -14.75 -11.41
N GLY A 280 -7.53 -15.95 -11.10
CA GLY A 280 -6.67 -17.06 -10.71
C GLY A 280 -6.12 -16.86 -9.28
N ARG A 281 -5.16 -17.69 -8.87
CA ARG A 281 -5.01 -18.06 -7.44
C ARG A 281 -4.40 -16.98 -6.54
N GLN A 282 -5.26 -16.12 -5.98
CA GLN A 282 -4.99 -15.43 -4.71
C GLN A 282 -5.71 -16.12 -3.55
N LEU A 283 -4.98 -16.88 -2.75
CA LEU A 283 -5.47 -17.44 -1.48
C LEU A 283 -4.44 -17.16 -0.37
N GLY A 284 -4.88 -17.11 0.89
CA GLY A 284 -4.05 -16.67 2.01
C GLY A 284 -2.81 -17.53 2.25
N HIS A 285 -1.64 -16.93 2.05
CA HIS A 285 -0.35 -17.44 2.53
C HIS A 285 0.63 -16.28 2.58
N ARG A 286 0.77 -15.61 3.75
CA ARG A 286 1.50 -14.34 3.88
C ARG A 286 2.55 -14.34 4.97
N GLY A 287 3.61 -13.54 4.79
CA GLY A 287 4.53 -13.24 5.88
C GLY A 287 3.87 -12.36 6.93
N PHE A 288 3.33 -11.22 6.49
CA PHE A 288 2.63 -10.26 7.33
C PHE A 288 1.28 -9.87 6.75
N GLN A 289 0.29 -9.77 7.63
CA GLN A 289 -1.00 -9.13 7.39
C GLN A 289 -1.21 -8.08 8.49
N LEU A 290 -1.17 -6.80 8.10
CA LEU A 290 -1.40 -5.66 9.00
C LEU A 290 -2.76 -5.06 8.69
N ILE A 291 -3.64 -5.04 9.68
CA ILE A 291 -5.00 -4.53 9.57
C ILE A 291 -5.22 -3.51 10.70
N ASN A 292 -5.64 -2.29 10.36
CA ASN A 292 -5.94 -1.24 11.34
C ASN A 292 -4.80 -0.96 12.35
N CYS A 293 -3.55 -1.16 11.93
CA CYS A 293 -2.40 -1.02 12.81
C CYS A 293 -1.80 0.38 12.74
N ASN A 294 -1.11 0.79 13.81
CA ASN A 294 -0.44 2.09 13.88
C ASN A 294 0.96 1.94 14.48
N GLN A 295 1.97 2.61 13.92
CA GLN A 295 3.36 2.53 14.42
C GLN A 295 3.89 1.08 14.47
N VAL A 296 4.03 0.46 13.30
CA VAL A 296 4.62 -0.90 13.20
C VAL A 296 6.01 -0.81 12.59
N ASN A 297 7.00 -1.40 13.26
CA ASN A 297 8.38 -1.50 12.79
C ASN A 297 8.70 -2.95 12.44
N ILE A 298 9.04 -3.22 11.19
CA ILE A 298 9.50 -4.52 10.70
C ILE A 298 10.94 -4.34 10.23
N SER A 299 11.90 -5.06 10.81
CA SER A 299 13.32 -4.81 10.48
C SER A 299 14.26 -6.01 10.52
N ASN A 300 15.27 -6.01 9.64
CA ASN A 300 16.30 -7.04 9.55
C ASN A 300 15.70 -8.44 9.40
N MET A 301 14.95 -8.66 8.31
CA MET A 301 14.26 -9.92 8.04
C MET A 301 14.37 -10.36 6.59
N ASP A 302 14.42 -11.67 6.40
CA ASP A 302 14.21 -12.31 5.10
C ASP A 302 12.78 -12.87 5.09
N ILE A 303 11.97 -12.56 4.07
CA ILE A 303 10.55 -12.94 3.98
C ILE A 303 10.31 -13.50 2.58
N HIS A 304 10.27 -14.82 2.45
CA HIS A 304 10.31 -15.42 1.12
C HIS A 304 9.44 -16.64 0.95
N HIS A 305 9.16 -16.96 -0.31
CA HIS A 305 8.48 -18.19 -0.70
C HIS A 305 7.09 -18.34 -0.07
N PHE A 306 6.41 -17.22 0.20
CA PHE A 306 4.98 -17.23 0.54
C PHE A 306 4.14 -17.48 -0.71
N GLY A 307 3.02 -18.18 -0.58
CA GLY A 307 2.12 -18.45 -1.72
C GLY A 307 1.45 -17.17 -2.27
N LEU A 308 1.25 -16.17 -1.40
CA LEU A 308 0.68 -14.87 -1.75
C LEU A 308 1.72 -13.76 -1.54
N ASP A 309 1.48 -12.84 -0.60
CA ASP A 309 2.28 -11.63 -0.41
C ASP A 309 3.31 -11.81 0.70
N GLY A 310 4.48 -11.18 0.57
CA GLY A 310 5.42 -11.06 1.68
C GLY A 310 4.82 -10.24 2.82
N ILE A 311 4.38 -9.01 2.52
CA ILE A 311 3.77 -8.08 3.48
C ILE A 311 2.50 -7.49 2.87
N THR A 312 1.39 -7.50 3.61
CA THR A 312 0.15 -6.81 3.25
C THR A 312 -0.17 -5.75 4.31
N ILE A 313 -0.44 -4.52 3.85
CA ILE A 313 -0.82 -3.37 4.68
C ILE A 313 -2.24 -2.92 4.29
N THR A 314 -3.13 -2.95 5.27
CA THR A 314 -4.53 -2.54 5.12
C THR A 314 -4.94 -1.65 6.29
N SER A 315 -5.46 -0.45 5.97
CA SER A 315 -5.95 0.55 6.91
C SER A 315 -4.95 0.88 8.03
N SER A 316 -3.65 0.80 7.73
CA SER A 316 -2.59 0.87 8.74
C SER A 316 -1.63 2.01 8.47
N ASN A 317 -1.24 2.75 9.52
CA ASN A 317 -0.49 4.00 9.39
C ASN A 317 0.86 3.96 10.11
N TYR A 318 1.81 4.77 9.64
CA TYR A 318 3.14 4.90 10.24
C TYR A 318 3.86 3.55 10.32
N ILE A 319 3.97 2.88 9.16
CA ILE A 319 4.64 1.58 9.05
C ILE A 319 6.05 1.80 8.55
N ASN A 320 7.02 1.27 9.29
CA ASN A 320 8.44 1.36 8.99
C ASN A 320 9.00 -0.03 8.68
N ILE A 321 9.63 -0.15 7.51
CA ILE A 321 10.16 -1.39 6.93
C ILE A 321 11.64 -1.14 6.63
N ASP A 322 12.55 -1.71 7.40
CA ASP A 322 14.00 -1.49 7.23
C ASP A 322 14.78 -2.80 7.06
N LYS A 323 15.68 -2.88 6.08
CA LYS A 323 16.53 -4.07 5.85
C LYS A 323 15.70 -5.35 5.70
N ILE A 324 14.69 -5.29 4.85
CA ILE A 324 13.83 -6.41 4.52
C ILE A 324 14.21 -7.00 3.17
N LYS A 325 14.21 -8.33 3.04
CA LYS A 325 14.26 -9.01 1.75
C LYS A 325 12.98 -9.81 1.53
N ALA A 326 11.99 -9.19 0.90
CA ALA A 326 10.70 -9.80 0.59
C ALA A 326 10.72 -10.44 -0.81
N ASN A 327 11.47 -11.53 -0.97
CA ASN A 327 11.81 -12.08 -2.29
C ASN A 327 11.07 -13.39 -2.60
N TYR A 328 10.85 -13.70 -3.89
CA TYR A 328 10.28 -14.98 -4.33
C TYR A 328 8.88 -15.32 -3.77
N ASN A 329 8.13 -14.31 -3.33
CA ASN A 329 6.74 -14.47 -2.90
C ASN A 329 5.83 -14.62 -4.12
N GLY A 330 4.77 -15.42 -4.01
CA GLY A 330 3.97 -15.87 -5.15
C GLY A 330 3.18 -14.77 -5.84
N ARG A 331 2.78 -13.72 -5.12
CA ARG A 331 2.08 -12.56 -5.69
C ARG A 331 2.91 -11.30 -5.59
N GLN A 332 3.23 -10.82 -4.39
CA GLN A 332 3.96 -9.55 -4.25
C GLN A 332 4.96 -9.56 -3.10
N GLY A 333 5.92 -8.64 -3.15
CA GLY A 333 6.79 -8.37 -2.02
C GLY A 333 6.05 -7.57 -0.95
N LEU A 334 5.38 -6.49 -1.38
CA LEU A 334 4.61 -5.59 -0.53
C LEU A 334 3.31 -5.15 -1.22
N SER A 335 2.17 -5.48 -0.62
CA SER A 335 0.85 -4.96 -0.98
C SER A 335 0.47 -3.82 -0.03
N TRP A 336 0.35 -2.60 -0.54
CA TRP A 336 -0.16 -1.44 0.20
C TRP A 336 -1.53 -1.06 -0.34
N VAL A 337 -2.56 -1.50 0.40
CA VAL A 337 -3.95 -1.47 -0.05
C VAL A 337 -4.75 -0.33 0.60
N ASP A 338 -4.41 -0.01 1.86
CA ASP A 338 -5.00 1.10 2.60
C ASP A 338 -4.08 1.54 3.76
N GLY A 339 -4.18 2.80 4.15
CA GLY A 339 -3.34 3.46 5.16
C GLY A 339 -2.35 4.48 4.58
N ASP A 340 -1.70 5.24 5.46
CA ASP A 340 -0.86 6.39 5.12
C ASP A 340 0.46 6.37 5.90
N ASN A 341 1.48 7.07 5.40
CA ASN A 341 2.79 7.22 6.05
C ASN A 341 3.57 5.88 6.15
N ILE A 342 4.00 5.37 5.00
CA ILE A 342 4.80 4.14 4.90
C ILE A 342 6.23 4.49 4.53
N THR A 343 7.18 4.02 5.32
CA THR A 343 8.61 4.22 5.09
C THR A 343 9.29 2.88 4.89
N CYS A 344 9.99 2.72 3.76
CA CYS A 344 10.78 1.56 3.43
C CYS A 344 12.24 1.98 3.18
N THR A 345 13.18 1.37 3.89
CA THR A 345 14.61 1.68 3.76
C THR A 345 15.44 0.41 3.58
N ASN A 346 16.49 0.49 2.75
CA ASN A 346 17.50 -0.56 2.60
C ASN A 346 16.92 -1.95 2.28
N SER A 347 15.83 -2.01 1.51
CA SER A 347 15.00 -3.21 1.37
C SER A 347 14.91 -3.72 -0.07
N GLN A 348 14.55 -5.00 -0.23
CA GLN A 348 14.45 -5.70 -1.50
C GLN A 348 13.06 -6.33 -1.64
N PHE A 349 12.46 -6.16 -2.81
CA PHE A 349 11.17 -6.73 -3.20
C PHE A 349 11.32 -7.34 -4.59
N ASN A 350 12.07 -8.45 -4.65
CA ASN A 350 12.60 -9.00 -5.89
C ASN A 350 12.05 -10.39 -6.21
N TYR A 351 12.03 -10.72 -7.49
CA TYR A 351 11.69 -12.05 -8.02
C TYR A 351 10.32 -12.58 -7.57
N THR A 352 9.37 -11.72 -7.25
CA THR A 352 8.02 -12.12 -6.89
C THR A 352 7.35 -12.78 -8.10
N GLY A 353 6.62 -13.87 -7.85
CA GLY A 353 6.01 -14.69 -8.88
C GLY A 353 6.99 -15.49 -9.74
N ARG A 354 8.27 -15.59 -9.35
CA ARG A 354 9.32 -16.31 -10.11
C ARG A 354 9.74 -17.65 -9.51
N SER A 355 9.11 -18.06 -8.41
CA SER A 355 9.31 -19.39 -7.82
C SER A 355 8.25 -20.37 -8.36
N ARG A 356 7.78 -21.33 -7.55
CA ARG A 356 6.77 -22.32 -7.96
C ARG A 356 5.37 -21.74 -8.16
N ILE A 357 5.07 -20.63 -7.50
CA ILE A 357 3.76 -19.99 -7.52
C ILE A 357 3.87 -18.61 -8.17
N PHE A 358 2.94 -18.33 -9.09
CA PHE A 358 2.66 -17.00 -9.61
C PHE A 358 1.17 -16.69 -9.40
N SER A 359 0.90 -15.52 -8.85
CA SER A 359 -0.41 -14.90 -8.78
C SER A 359 -0.30 -13.44 -9.21
N ALA A 360 -1.22 -13.00 -10.06
CA ALA A 360 -1.25 -11.62 -10.52
C ALA A 360 -1.48 -10.63 -9.34
N PRO A 361 -0.88 -9.44 -9.37
CA PRO A 361 -0.07 -8.91 -10.47
C PRO A 361 1.38 -9.38 -10.50
N GLY A 362 1.93 -10.00 -9.45
CA GLY A 362 3.33 -10.43 -9.46
C GLY A 362 4.32 -9.29 -9.16
N ALA A 363 3.90 -8.18 -8.55
CA ALA A 363 4.70 -6.96 -8.45
C ALA A 363 5.76 -7.02 -7.33
N GLY A 364 6.79 -6.17 -7.42
CA GLY A 364 7.69 -5.94 -6.28
C GLY A 364 6.93 -5.27 -5.15
N ILE A 365 6.39 -4.09 -5.45
CA ILE A 365 5.40 -3.39 -4.63
C ILE A 365 4.17 -3.08 -5.47
N ASP A 366 3.00 -3.19 -4.84
CA ASP A 366 1.74 -2.72 -5.39
C ASP A 366 1.07 -1.75 -4.43
N ILE A 367 0.81 -0.54 -4.94
CA ILE A 367 0.20 0.57 -4.23
C ILE A 367 -1.21 0.73 -4.82
N GLU A 368 -2.19 0.09 -4.21
CA GLU A 368 -3.56 -0.01 -4.71
C GLU A 368 -4.50 0.71 -3.74
N PRO A 369 -5.02 1.91 -4.04
CA PRO A 369 -5.88 2.67 -3.12
C PRO A 369 -7.29 2.03 -3.01
N GLU A 370 -7.41 0.78 -2.53
CA GLU A 370 -8.68 0.03 -2.45
C GLU A 370 -9.50 0.36 -1.20
N GLY A 371 -8.89 1.02 -0.21
CA GLY A 371 -9.53 1.48 1.03
C GLY A 371 -10.59 2.58 0.88
N ARG A 372 -11.01 2.88 -0.36
CA ARG A 372 -11.93 3.96 -0.71
C ARG A 372 -11.47 5.36 -0.30
N LYS A 373 -10.16 5.58 -0.33
CA LYS A 373 -9.50 6.88 -0.12
C LYS A 373 -8.15 6.90 -0.82
N ASN A 374 -7.57 8.09 -0.98
CA ASN A 374 -6.21 8.23 -1.46
C ASN A 374 -5.22 7.62 -0.45
N LEU A 375 -4.13 7.04 -0.96
CA LEU A 375 -2.97 6.63 -0.16
C LEU A 375 -1.95 7.75 -0.16
N ASN A 376 -1.45 8.15 1.00
CA ASN A 376 -0.57 9.30 1.12
C ASN A 376 0.75 8.94 1.80
N ASN A 377 1.80 9.63 1.36
CA ASN A 377 3.09 9.71 2.03
C ASN A 377 3.83 8.37 2.10
N GLY A 378 4.32 7.92 0.94
CA GLY A 378 5.24 6.78 0.85
C GLY A 378 6.68 7.26 0.68
N THR A 379 7.62 6.71 1.43
CA THR A 379 9.06 6.98 1.27
C THR A 379 9.83 5.68 1.10
N PHE A 380 10.59 5.58 0.01
CA PHE A 380 11.42 4.44 -0.33
C PHE A 380 12.86 4.93 -0.51
N PHE A 381 13.78 4.48 0.32
CA PHE A 381 15.18 4.89 0.26
C PHE A 381 16.11 3.69 0.17
N ASN A 382 16.97 3.68 -0.85
CA ASN A 382 17.93 2.59 -1.05
C ASN A 382 17.23 1.21 -1.18
N CYS A 383 16.17 1.15 -1.98
CA CYS A 383 15.37 -0.08 -2.18
C CYS A 383 15.58 -0.70 -3.57
N GLN A 384 15.26 -1.98 -3.70
CA GLN A 384 15.35 -2.75 -4.94
C GLN A 384 14.01 -3.40 -5.32
N PHE A 385 13.68 -3.33 -6.61
CA PHE A 385 12.48 -3.93 -7.21
C PHE A 385 12.85 -4.60 -8.54
N ILE A 386 13.43 -5.79 -8.47
CA ILE A 386 14.17 -6.41 -9.58
C ILE A 386 13.55 -7.76 -9.96
N GLY A 387 13.34 -7.97 -11.26
CA GLY A 387 13.09 -9.29 -11.82
C GLY A 387 11.77 -9.92 -11.38
N ASN A 388 10.80 -9.10 -10.97
CA ASN A 388 9.45 -9.54 -10.62
C ASN A 388 8.71 -10.02 -11.88
N ALA A 389 7.77 -10.95 -11.71
CA ALA A 389 6.92 -11.42 -12.81
C ALA A 389 5.93 -10.33 -13.29
N GLY A 390 5.52 -9.47 -12.37
CA GLY A 390 4.80 -8.22 -12.59
C GLY A 390 5.71 -7.00 -12.56
N CYS A 391 5.11 -5.83 -12.41
CA CYS A 391 5.86 -4.57 -12.38
C CYS A 391 6.87 -4.51 -11.22
N GLY A 392 7.96 -3.77 -11.40
CA GLY A 392 8.85 -3.43 -10.28
C GLY A 392 8.09 -2.63 -9.21
N VAL A 393 7.56 -1.48 -9.62
CA VAL A 393 6.65 -0.65 -8.82
C VAL A 393 5.33 -0.50 -9.58
N LEU A 394 4.25 -0.97 -8.96
CA LEU A 394 2.89 -0.82 -9.45
C LEU A 394 2.13 0.16 -8.56
N ASN A 395 1.47 1.11 -9.19
CA ASN A 395 0.40 1.90 -8.62
C ASN A 395 -0.69 2.03 -9.67
N TYR A 396 -1.77 1.28 -9.46
CA TYR A 396 -2.95 1.35 -10.31
C TYR A 396 -3.93 2.40 -9.79
N ARG A 397 -4.39 3.29 -10.67
CA ARG A 397 -5.43 4.26 -10.36
C ARG A 397 -6.80 3.60 -10.38
N ASN A 398 -7.56 3.72 -9.30
CA ASN A 398 -8.99 3.44 -9.28
C ASN A 398 -9.78 4.76 -9.11
N ASN A 399 -10.87 4.79 -8.35
CA ASN A 399 -11.56 6.04 -7.98
C ASN A 399 -10.72 6.97 -7.06
N TYR A 400 -9.57 6.49 -6.60
CA TYR A 400 -8.66 7.13 -5.67
C TYR A 400 -7.22 7.02 -6.18
N LEU A 401 -6.35 7.85 -5.62
CA LEU A 401 -4.97 8.02 -6.08
C LEU A 401 -3.97 7.60 -5.02
N GLY A 402 -2.85 7.04 -5.45
CA GLY A 402 -1.61 7.15 -4.69
C GLY A 402 -1.13 8.61 -4.78
N ASN A 403 -0.71 9.19 -3.67
CA ASN A 403 -0.30 10.58 -3.60
C ASN A 403 0.95 10.74 -2.73
N ASN A 404 1.87 11.59 -3.19
CA ASN A 404 3.11 11.93 -2.47
C ASN A 404 3.96 10.70 -2.15
N MET A 405 4.42 10.01 -3.19
CA MET A 405 5.32 8.87 -3.10
C MET A 405 6.73 9.28 -3.53
N THR A 406 7.73 9.04 -2.70
CA THR A 406 9.13 9.39 -3.00
C THR A 406 10.01 8.14 -2.99
N PHE A 407 10.72 7.92 -4.08
CA PHE A 407 11.74 6.90 -4.24
C PHE A 407 13.09 7.59 -4.41
N THR A 408 14.05 7.26 -3.57
CA THR A 408 15.39 7.86 -3.58
C THR A 408 16.45 6.78 -3.56
N ASN A 409 17.46 6.87 -4.42
CA ASN A 409 18.56 5.89 -4.51
C ASN A 409 18.07 4.46 -4.74
N CYS A 410 16.95 4.27 -5.45
CA CYS A 410 16.36 2.95 -5.68
C CYS A 410 16.84 2.35 -7.01
N THR A 411 16.87 1.02 -7.07
CA THR A 411 17.08 0.26 -8.32
C THR A 411 15.82 -0.50 -8.69
N ILE A 412 15.30 -0.25 -9.89
CA ILE A 412 14.05 -0.85 -10.38
C ILE A 412 14.37 -1.51 -11.72
N ALA A 413 14.10 -2.81 -11.87
CA ALA A 413 14.41 -3.52 -13.10
C ALA A 413 13.28 -4.47 -13.53
N GLY A 414 12.56 -4.07 -14.58
CA GLY A 414 11.49 -4.83 -15.22
C GLY A 414 12.04 -5.84 -16.23
N LEU A 415 12.60 -6.95 -15.74
CA LEU A 415 13.18 -7.98 -16.63
C LEU A 415 12.11 -8.79 -17.37
N TYR A 416 10.94 -8.99 -16.75
CA TYR A 416 9.86 -9.83 -17.28
C TYR A 416 8.53 -9.08 -17.45
N ASN A 417 8.49 -7.82 -16.99
CA ASN A 417 7.33 -6.94 -17.10
C ASN A 417 7.79 -5.47 -17.12
N TRP A 418 6.88 -4.51 -17.07
CA TRP A 418 7.21 -3.10 -16.92
C TRP A 418 8.06 -2.84 -15.67
N ALA A 419 9.00 -1.89 -15.76
CA ALA A 419 9.73 -1.42 -14.59
C ALA A 419 8.80 -0.62 -13.66
N LEU A 420 8.00 0.26 -14.27
CA LEU A 420 7.11 1.20 -13.58
C LEU A 420 5.75 1.27 -14.24
N TRP A 421 4.72 1.25 -13.40
CA TRP A 421 3.35 1.61 -13.74
C TRP A 421 2.83 2.49 -12.61
N VAL A 422 2.85 3.83 -12.75
CA VAL A 422 2.54 4.74 -11.64
C VAL A 422 1.55 5.82 -12.05
N GLN A 423 0.30 5.70 -11.63
CA GLN A 423 -0.78 6.60 -12.09
C GLN A 423 -1.18 7.68 -11.09
N GLY A 424 -0.59 7.69 -9.90
CA GLY A 424 -0.87 8.63 -8.82
C GLY A 424 -0.14 9.97 -8.93
N THR A 425 -0.54 10.94 -8.10
CA THR A 425 0.00 12.30 -8.09
C THR A 425 1.24 12.43 -7.21
N LYS A 426 2.12 13.38 -7.53
CA LYS A 426 3.32 13.70 -6.73
C LYS A 426 4.25 12.51 -6.52
N PHE A 427 4.33 11.59 -7.49
CA PHE A 427 5.33 10.54 -7.50
C PHE A 427 6.68 11.14 -7.88
N LYS A 428 7.70 10.92 -7.05
CA LYS A 428 9.05 11.46 -7.24
C LYS A 428 10.08 10.34 -7.19
N PHE A 429 10.94 10.28 -8.19
CA PHE A 429 12.07 9.36 -8.27
C PHE A 429 13.34 10.20 -8.33
N ASN A 430 14.18 10.09 -7.31
CA ASN A 430 15.40 10.88 -7.17
C ASN A 430 16.61 9.95 -7.17
N ASN A 431 17.59 10.21 -8.04
CA ASN A 431 18.83 9.42 -8.11
C ASN A 431 18.58 7.91 -8.21
N CYS A 432 17.54 7.52 -8.97
CA CYS A 432 17.17 6.11 -9.15
C CYS A 432 17.76 5.55 -10.45
N GLN A 433 18.08 4.25 -10.44
CA GLN A 433 18.43 3.50 -11.63
C GLN A 433 17.22 2.66 -12.06
N ILE A 434 16.68 2.94 -13.25
CA ILE A 434 15.44 2.35 -13.74
C ILE A 434 15.72 1.63 -15.05
N TYR A 435 15.52 0.32 -15.04
CA TYR A 435 15.79 -0.56 -16.16
C TYR A 435 14.50 -1.18 -16.68
N GLY A 436 14.19 -0.92 -17.94
CA GLY A 436 13.01 -1.42 -18.64
C GLY A 436 11.88 -0.40 -18.79
N HIS A 437 10.77 -0.87 -19.36
CA HIS A 437 9.73 0.01 -19.89
C HIS A 437 8.90 0.66 -18.80
N ILE A 438 8.47 1.89 -19.07
CA ILE A 438 7.66 2.73 -18.18
C ILE A 438 6.37 3.06 -18.90
N ALA A 439 5.26 2.44 -18.48
CA ALA A 439 3.99 2.50 -19.21
C ALA A 439 3.05 3.62 -18.79
N HIS A 440 3.17 4.12 -17.56
CA HIS A 440 2.24 5.13 -17.04
C HIS A 440 2.91 6.10 -16.08
N ALA A 441 2.36 7.30 -16.07
CA ALA A 441 2.59 8.39 -15.14
C ALA A 441 1.21 8.97 -14.73
N VAL A 442 1.18 10.02 -13.91
CA VAL A 442 -0.07 10.70 -13.53
C VAL A 442 -0.84 11.18 -14.77
N SER A 443 -2.15 10.95 -14.79
CA SER A 443 -3.01 11.44 -15.87
C SER A 443 -3.06 12.97 -15.90
N LYS A 444 -3.17 13.56 -17.10
CA LYS A 444 -3.46 14.98 -17.27
C LYS A 444 -4.72 15.45 -16.52
N ASP A 445 -5.69 14.55 -16.34
CA ASP A 445 -6.96 14.90 -15.72
C ASP A 445 -6.83 14.96 -14.19
N ASP A 446 -5.85 14.27 -13.61
CA ASP A 446 -5.61 14.27 -12.16
C ASP A 446 -4.58 15.32 -11.74
N ALA A 447 -3.62 15.64 -12.60
CA ALA A 447 -2.62 16.67 -12.33
C ALA A 447 -3.23 18.08 -12.39
N LYS A 448 -3.31 18.78 -11.26
CA LYS A 448 -3.88 20.14 -11.17
C LYS A 448 -2.81 21.22 -11.12
N THR A 449 -1.63 20.85 -10.64
CA THR A 449 -0.46 21.70 -10.52
C THR A 449 0.78 20.96 -10.98
N ILE A 450 1.86 21.69 -11.25
CA ILE A 450 3.15 21.09 -11.59
C ILE A 450 3.70 20.15 -10.49
N ASP A 451 3.33 20.37 -9.23
CA ASP A 451 3.73 19.51 -8.12
C ASP A 451 3.11 18.12 -8.21
N ASP A 452 1.96 17.98 -8.88
CA ASP A 452 1.27 16.71 -9.06
C ASP A 452 1.95 15.79 -10.07
N PHE A 453 2.88 16.31 -10.88
CA PHE A 453 3.50 15.58 -11.98
C PHE A 453 4.36 14.43 -11.46
N THR A 454 4.39 13.33 -12.21
CA THR A 454 5.38 12.28 -11.97
C THR A 454 6.76 12.84 -12.33
N THR A 455 7.64 12.94 -11.33
CA THR A 455 8.94 13.59 -11.46
C THR A 455 10.06 12.56 -11.34
N PHE A 456 10.97 12.58 -12.31
CA PHE A 456 12.23 11.87 -12.30
C PHE A 456 13.36 12.89 -12.28
N ASP A 457 14.21 12.85 -11.28
CA ASP A 457 15.32 13.79 -11.10
C ASP A 457 16.63 13.03 -10.81
N ALA A 458 17.69 13.38 -11.55
CA ALA A 458 18.99 12.73 -11.48
C ALA A 458 18.93 11.21 -11.70
N CYS A 459 17.99 10.71 -12.50
CA CYS A 459 17.80 9.29 -12.75
C CYS A 459 18.62 8.76 -13.93
N TYR A 460 18.96 7.48 -13.88
CA TYR A 460 19.51 6.73 -15.01
C TYR A 460 18.45 5.76 -15.54
N PHE A 461 18.26 5.74 -16.85
CA PHE A 461 17.32 4.87 -17.54
C PHE A 461 18.03 4.03 -18.58
N SER A 462 17.70 2.73 -18.64
CA SER A 462 18.13 1.87 -19.72
C SER A 462 17.16 0.73 -20.00
N ASN A 463 17.17 0.16 -21.20
CA ASN A 463 16.49 -1.10 -21.47
C ASN A 463 17.43 -2.33 -21.35
N VAL A 464 18.61 -2.14 -20.74
CA VAL A 464 19.59 -3.21 -20.46
C VAL A 464 20.01 -3.15 -18.99
N TYR A 465 19.77 -4.24 -18.25
CA TYR A 465 20.20 -4.41 -16.86
C TYR A 465 21.20 -5.56 -16.76
N ASN A 466 22.38 -5.32 -16.18
CA ASN A 466 23.43 -6.33 -16.02
C ASN A 466 23.71 -7.12 -17.31
N GLN A 467 23.82 -6.43 -18.45
CA GLN A 467 24.05 -7.04 -19.77
C GLN A 467 22.86 -7.81 -20.36
N TYR A 468 21.72 -7.83 -19.69
CA TYR A 468 20.49 -8.45 -20.16
C TYR A 468 19.50 -7.39 -20.63
N LYS A 469 18.91 -7.61 -21.81
CA LYS A 469 17.78 -6.80 -22.25
C LYS A 469 16.60 -7.01 -21.31
N THR A 470 15.92 -5.92 -20.98
CA THR A 470 14.61 -5.98 -20.34
C THR A 470 13.54 -6.41 -21.35
N VAL A 471 12.40 -6.92 -20.87
CA VAL A 471 11.26 -7.16 -21.75
C VAL A 471 10.82 -5.85 -22.41
N SER A 472 10.42 -5.93 -23.69
CA SER A 472 10.01 -4.78 -24.50
C SER A 472 8.54 -4.88 -24.92
N PRO A 473 7.58 -4.60 -24.02
CA PRO A 473 6.15 -4.61 -24.35
C PRO A 473 5.75 -3.48 -25.32
N SER A 474 6.60 -2.47 -25.48
CA SER A 474 6.42 -1.35 -26.40
C SER A 474 7.69 -1.15 -27.22
N LYS A 475 7.60 -0.40 -28.32
CA LYS A 475 8.77 0.06 -29.09
C LYS A 475 9.51 1.22 -28.42
N TYR A 476 8.92 1.79 -27.38
CA TYR A 476 9.41 2.97 -26.66
C TYR A 476 9.77 2.62 -25.22
N LEU A 477 10.88 3.13 -24.70
CA LEU A 477 11.25 2.98 -23.28
C LEU A 477 10.23 3.67 -22.37
N PHE A 478 9.83 4.88 -22.75
CA PHE A 478 8.74 5.64 -22.12
C PHE A 478 7.51 5.59 -23.02
N ASP A 479 6.43 5.00 -22.52
CA ASP A 479 5.15 4.87 -23.22
C ASP A 479 4.13 5.75 -22.49
N TRP A 480 3.98 7.00 -22.92
CA TRP A 480 3.33 8.06 -22.15
C TRP A 480 2.22 8.74 -22.96
N ASN A 481 0.98 8.34 -22.69
CA ASN A 481 -0.20 8.88 -23.36
C ASN A 481 -1.12 9.62 -22.40
N ASN A 482 -1.35 10.91 -22.65
CA ASN A 482 -2.15 11.83 -21.84
C ASN A 482 -1.72 11.88 -20.36
N VAL A 483 -0.41 11.90 -20.13
CA VAL A 483 0.19 11.96 -18.79
C VAL A 483 1.02 13.22 -18.59
N LYS A 484 1.30 13.57 -17.33
CA LYS A 484 2.14 14.72 -16.97
C LYS A 484 3.42 14.30 -16.27
N ILE A 485 4.56 14.66 -16.86
CA ILE A 485 5.88 14.24 -16.37
C ILE A 485 6.84 15.41 -16.22
N ARG A 486 7.83 15.21 -15.35
CA ARG A 486 9.07 15.99 -15.29
C ARG A 486 10.25 15.04 -15.35
N LEU A 487 11.10 15.16 -16.36
CA LEU A 487 12.33 14.40 -16.51
C LEU A 487 13.51 15.37 -16.45
N LEU A 488 14.23 15.36 -15.33
CA LEU A 488 15.20 16.39 -14.96
C LEU A 488 16.55 15.76 -14.69
N ASN A 489 17.63 16.41 -15.13
CA ASN A 489 19.02 16.07 -14.78
C ASN A 489 19.38 14.60 -15.02
N SER A 490 18.71 13.93 -15.97
CA SER A 490 18.72 12.48 -16.08
C SER A 490 19.57 12.00 -17.26
N THR A 491 19.89 10.71 -17.28
CA THR A 491 20.55 10.04 -18.40
C THR A 491 19.66 8.91 -18.89
N VAL A 492 19.41 8.86 -20.20
CA VAL A 492 18.61 7.83 -20.86
C VAL A 492 19.44 7.16 -21.93
N GLU A 493 19.61 5.84 -21.81
CA GLU A 493 20.38 5.03 -22.76
C GLU A 493 19.52 3.90 -23.31
N THR A 494 19.20 3.96 -24.61
CA THR A 494 18.47 2.88 -25.28
C THR A 494 19.33 2.15 -26.29
N PHE A 495 19.10 0.85 -26.42
CA PHE A 495 19.88 0.00 -27.31
C PHE A 495 19.09 -0.41 -28.55
N ASP A 496 17.90 -0.96 -28.38
CA ASP A 496 17.05 -1.47 -29.46
C ASP A 496 15.62 -0.91 -29.42
N VAL A 497 15.32 -0.02 -28.48
CA VAL A 497 14.04 0.72 -28.38
C VAL A 497 14.24 2.21 -28.58
N SER A 498 13.18 2.90 -28.96
CA SER A 498 13.13 4.36 -29.02
C SER A 498 13.02 4.96 -27.61
N PHE A 499 13.29 6.27 -27.46
CA PHE A 499 13.17 6.93 -26.16
C PHE A 499 11.71 6.98 -25.69
N PHE A 500 10.85 7.73 -26.37
CA PHE A 500 9.51 8.04 -25.89
C PHE A 500 8.48 7.93 -27.00
N TRP A 501 7.29 7.50 -26.63
CA TRP A 501 6.04 7.94 -27.23
C TRP A 501 5.37 8.83 -26.21
N LEU A 502 5.38 10.14 -26.45
CA LEU A 502 4.79 11.14 -25.58
C LEU A 502 3.66 11.87 -26.31
N ASN A 503 2.43 11.60 -25.88
CA ASN A 503 1.27 12.34 -26.32
C ASN A 503 0.68 13.10 -25.13
N ASP A 504 0.57 14.42 -25.23
CA ASP A 504 -0.08 15.27 -24.23
C ASP A 504 -0.99 16.25 -24.98
N LEU A 505 -2.30 16.02 -24.88
CA LEU A 505 -3.30 16.84 -25.54
C LEU A 505 -3.64 18.10 -24.75
N ASP A 506 -3.15 18.25 -23.51
CA ASP A 506 -3.41 19.43 -22.70
C ASP A 506 -2.43 20.56 -23.05
N LYS A 507 -2.97 21.54 -23.77
CA LYS A 507 -2.25 22.73 -24.26
C LYS A 507 -2.25 23.89 -23.26
N THR A 508 -2.73 23.68 -22.03
CA THR A 508 -2.76 24.74 -21.01
C THR A 508 -1.35 25.24 -20.72
N GLN A 509 -1.12 26.54 -20.87
CA GLN A 509 0.18 27.15 -20.66
C GLN A 509 0.67 26.92 -19.23
N GLY A 510 1.90 26.42 -19.09
CA GLY A 510 2.52 26.11 -17.79
C GLY A 510 2.22 24.71 -17.26
N MET A 511 1.33 23.96 -17.92
CA MET A 511 0.99 22.58 -17.56
C MET A 511 1.57 21.55 -18.56
N GLN A 512 2.41 21.97 -19.50
CA GLN A 512 3.12 21.02 -20.37
C GLN A 512 4.10 20.17 -19.57
N SER A 513 4.28 18.91 -19.98
CA SER A 513 5.35 18.06 -19.47
C SER A 513 6.73 18.72 -19.67
N GLN A 514 7.70 18.40 -18.80
CA GLN A 514 9.00 19.07 -18.77
C GLN A 514 10.15 18.08 -18.91
N ILE A 515 11.07 18.36 -19.82
CA ILE A 515 12.32 17.62 -19.98
C ILE A 515 13.46 18.63 -19.93
N SER A 516 14.36 18.51 -18.96
CA SER A 516 15.41 19.49 -18.72
C SER A 516 16.72 18.80 -18.36
N ASN A 517 17.83 19.35 -18.87
CA ASN A 517 19.19 18.92 -18.51
C ASN A 517 19.38 17.39 -18.61
N THR A 518 18.77 16.78 -19.62
CA THR A 518 18.75 15.32 -19.77
C THR A 518 19.59 14.90 -20.97
N LYS A 519 20.43 13.89 -20.78
CA LYS A 519 21.24 13.29 -21.85
C LYS A 519 20.55 12.04 -22.37
N PHE A 520 20.30 12.02 -23.67
CA PHE A 520 19.76 10.88 -24.38
C PHE A 520 20.85 10.27 -25.27
N THR A 521 21.03 8.95 -25.18
CA THR A 521 21.95 8.20 -26.04
C THR A 521 21.21 6.99 -26.60
N SER A 522 21.20 6.81 -27.93
CA SER A 522 20.59 5.64 -28.55
C SER A 522 21.53 4.95 -29.53
N ASN A 523 21.45 3.63 -29.56
CA ASN A 523 22.07 2.81 -30.62
C ASN A 523 21.07 2.45 -31.73
N ASN A 524 19.79 2.77 -31.53
CA ASN A 524 18.73 2.57 -32.51
C ASN A 524 18.45 3.90 -33.24
N THR A 525 19.04 4.07 -34.42
CA THR A 525 18.87 5.29 -35.23
C THR A 525 17.52 5.38 -35.94
N GLN A 526 16.67 4.35 -35.90
CA GLN A 526 15.51 4.24 -36.80
C GLN A 526 14.21 4.90 -36.29
N THR A 527 14.06 5.24 -35.02
CA THR A 527 12.72 5.54 -34.45
C THR A 527 12.66 6.67 -33.42
N VAL A 528 13.62 7.61 -33.46
CA VAL A 528 13.87 8.48 -32.30
C VAL A 528 12.90 9.66 -32.12
N LEU A 529 12.21 10.10 -33.18
CA LEU A 529 11.59 11.43 -33.20
C LEU A 529 10.06 11.45 -33.36
N SER A 530 9.36 10.31 -33.35
CA SER A 530 7.94 10.26 -33.70
C SER A 530 6.98 11.00 -32.75
N SER A 531 7.44 11.56 -31.62
CA SER A 531 6.53 12.25 -30.68
C SER A 531 7.01 13.58 -30.08
N ILE A 532 8.12 14.19 -30.51
CA ILE A 532 8.49 15.54 -30.01
C ILE A 532 7.70 16.66 -30.71
N ASN A 533 7.08 16.38 -31.87
CA ASN A 533 6.47 17.42 -32.71
C ASN A 533 5.04 17.86 -32.34
N THR A 534 4.52 17.53 -31.16
CA THR A 534 3.12 17.85 -30.78
C THR A 534 2.97 19.01 -29.79
N GLY A 535 4.07 19.58 -29.28
CA GLY A 535 4.02 20.56 -28.18
C GLY A 535 3.70 19.94 -26.81
N ALA A 536 3.75 18.61 -26.72
CA ALA A 536 3.42 17.84 -25.52
C ALA A 536 4.39 18.04 -24.35
N ALA A 537 5.65 18.41 -24.64
CA ALA A 537 6.64 18.72 -23.62
C ALA A 537 7.50 19.92 -24.00
N THR A 538 7.93 20.64 -22.97
CA THR A 538 9.01 21.62 -23.06
C THR A 538 10.34 20.90 -22.87
N ILE A 539 11.22 20.96 -23.88
CA ILE A 539 12.56 20.35 -23.82
C ILE A 539 13.60 21.47 -23.75
N GLN A 540 14.41 21.47 -22.70
CA GLN A 540 15.43 22.50 -22.47
C GLN A 540 16.77 21.88 -22.08
N LYS A 541 17.87 22.47 -22.57
CA LYS A 541 19.26 22.11 -22.20
C LYS A 541 19.54 20.59 -22.25
N SER A 542 18.87 19.87 -23.16
CA SER A 542 18.97 18.41 -23.27
C SER A 542 19.71 18.05 -24.55
N THR A 543 20.44 16.93 -24.54
CA THR A 543 21.28 16.48 -25.66
C THR A 543 20.84 15.12 -26.15
N PHE A 544 20.91 14.90 -27.47
CA PHE A 544 20.56 13.65 -28.11
C PHE A 544 21.76 13.16 -28.92
N ASN A 545 22.32 12.02 -28.51
CA ASN A 545 23.48 11.40 -29.15
C ASN A 545 23.07 10.06 -29.77
N TYR A 546 23.56 9.80 -30.97
CA TYR A 546 23.28 8.57 -31.71
C TYR A 546 24.58 7.85 -32.00
N THR A 547 24.69 6.59 -31.60
CA THR A 547 25.82 5.75 -31.96
C THR A 547 25.36 4.67 -32.94
N LYS A 548 26.18 4.37 -33.94
CA LYS A 548 25.89 3.33 -34.94
C LYS A 548 26.51 2.02 -34.45
N GLY A 549 25.68 0.99 -34.29
CA GLY A 549 26.16 -0.40 -34.35
C GLY A 549 26.45 -1.11 -33.03
N ILE A 550 25.44 -1.32 -32.19
CA ILE A 550 25.48 -2.45 -31.22
C ILE A 550 24.43 -3.48 -31.63
N THR A 551 24.89 -4.56 -32.26
CA THR A 551 24.07 -5.76 -32.49
C THR A 551 23.99 -6.52 -31.17
N LEU A 552 22.90 -6.34 -30.43
CA LEU A 552 22.63 -7.12 -29.22
C LEU A 552 21.97 -8.45 -29.60
N SER A 553 22.43 -9.55 -29.02
CA SER A 553 21.87 -10.89 -29.26
C SER A 553 20.38 -10.96 -28.89
N THR A 554 19.62 -11.75 -29.65
CA THR A 554 18.17 -11.91 -29.55
C THR A 554 17.74 -13.05 -28.63
N GLU A 555 18.68 -13.68 -27.93
CA GLU A 555 18.40 -14.72 -26.93
C GLU A 555 18.78 -14.24 -25.51
N PRO A 556 18.08 -14.69 -24.46
CA PRO A 556 18.51 -14.45 -23.09
C PRO A 556 19.85 -15.16 -22.84
N GLY A 557 20.97 -14.46 -23.05
CA GLY A 557 22.30 -15.01 -22.82
C GLY A 557 23.40 -14.36 -23.67
N MET A 558 24.28 -13.64 -22.97
CA MET A 558 25.63 -13.17 -23.37
C MET A 558 25.75 -12.03 -24.39
N LEU A 559 26.47 -10.98 -23.96
CA LEU A 559 27.11 -9.97 -24.83
C LEU A 559 28.44 -10.52 -25.38
N LYS A 560 28.71 -10.29 -26.67
CA LYS A 560 30.08 -10.22 -27.20
C LYS A 560 30.29 -8.82 -27.76
N GLY A 561 31.25 -8.11 -27.18
CA GLY A 561 31.51 -6.69 -27.44
C GLY A 561 32.17 -6.45 -28.80
N ASN A 562 31.94 -5.25 -29.34
CA ASN A 562 32.83 -4.60 -30.30
C ASN A 562 32.70 -3.06 -30.18
N THR A 563 33.81 -2.38 -30.48
CA THR A 563 34.16 -0.99 -30.15
C THR A 563 33.46 0.06 -31.04
N LEU A 564 33.20 1.23 -30.45
CA LEU A 564 32.46 2.38 -31.00
C LEU A 564 33.29 3.27 -31.95
N ASN A 565 32.66 3.78 -33.00
CA ASN A 565 33.04 5.04 -33.67
C ASN A 565 31.86 6.02 -33.62
N ALA A 566 32.10 7.25 -33.12
CA ALA A 566 31.09 8.30 -33.03
C ALA A 566 30.88 9.00 -34.39
N MET A 567 29.65 9.43 -34.69
CA MET A 567 29.34 10.33 -35.81
C MET A 567 29.08 11.76 -35.33
N ASP A 568 29.38 12.73 -36.20
CA ASP A 568 29.37 14.17 -35.97
C ASP A 568 27.94 14.78 -35.88
N ASN A 569 27.81 15.81 -35.03
CA ASN A 569 26.56 16.49 -34.65
C ASN A 569 25.87 17.26 -35.79
N SER A 570 26.55 17.48 -36.92
CA SER A 570 26.03 18.28 -38.03
C SER A 570 24.90 17.60 -38.83
N GLN A 571 24.82 16.27 -38.85
CA GLN A 571 23.82 15.52 -39.63
C GLN A 571 22.43 15.42 -38.96
N VAL A 572 22.35 15.66 -37.64
CA VAL A 572 21.09 15.57 -36.88
C VAL A 572 20.18 16.77 -37.14
N ASN A 573 20.74 17.96 -37.39
CA ASN A 573 19.96 19.19 -37.59
C ASN A 573 19.22 19.23 -38.95
N THR A 574 19.65 18.45 -39.94
CA THR A 574 19.03 18.44 -41.28
C THR A 574 17.80 17.52 -41.35
N LEU A 575 17.71 16.51 -40.48
CA LEU A 575 16.54 15.60 -40.38
C LEU A 575 15.30 16.23 -39.72
N LEU A 576 15.44 17.41 -39.11
CA LEU A 576 14.34 18.13 -38.42
C LEU A 576 13.33 18.81 -39.35
N LYS A 577 13.58 18.90 -40.67
CA LYS A 577 12.76 19.69 -41.60
C LYS A 577 11.80 18.89 -42.50
N THR A 578 11.84 17.56 -42.51
CA THR A 578 10.99 16.77 -43.41
C THR A 578 10.52 15.47 -42.77
N SER A 579 9.27 15.45 -42.30
CA SER A 579 8.45 14.23 -42.27
C SER A 579 6.99 14.55 -41.96
N ASN A 580 6.18 14.54 -43.01
CA ASN A 580 4.74 14.23 -42.92
C ASN A 580 4.63 12.71 -42.91
N TYR A 581 3.93 12.08 -41.95
CA TYR A 581 3.25 10.80 -42.19
C TYR A 581 2.24 10.45 -41.08
N GLU A 582 1.30 9.60 -41.48
CA GLU A 582 -0.06 9.38 -41.01
C GLU A 582 -0.23 8.74 -39.62
N GLN A 583 -1.40 9.05 -39.02
CA GLN A 583 -1.95 8.41 -37.84
C GLN A 583 -2.16 6.90 -38.05
N LEU A 584 -1.69 6.09 -37.11
CA LEU A 584 -2.18 4.72 -36.92
C LEU A 584 -2.97 4.65 -35.62
N THR A 585 -4.22 4.20 -35.74
CA THR A 585 -5.18 4.02 -34.65
C THR A 585 -4.77 2.86 -33.75
N SER A 586 -4.95 3.06 -32.45
CA SER A 586 -4.78 2.06 -31.40
C SER A 586 -5.92 1.04 -31.45
N ASP A 587 -5.63 -0.21 -31.80
CA ASP A 587 -6.53 -1.32 -31.50
C ASP A 587 -5.75 -2.57 -31.05
N ASN A 588 -6.21 -3.10 -29.91
CA ASN A 588 -5.96 -4.43 -29.34
C ASN A 588 -4.57 -4.76 -28.79
N PHE A 589 -4.40 -4.57 -27.47
CA PHE A 589 -3.51 -5.40 -26.66
C PHE A 589 -4.33 -6.14 -25.60
N ASN A 590 -4.72 -7.37 -25.94
CA ASN A 590 -5.14 -8.36 -24.96
C ASN A 590 -3.94 -8.65 -24.04
N LEU A 591 -4.16 -8.49 -22.73
CA LEU A 591 -3.32 -9.11 -21.71
C LEU A 591 -3.10 -10.58 -22.07
N TYR A 592 -1.87 -11.05 -21.93
CA TYR A 592 -1.48 -12.44 -22.06
C TYR A 592 -2.44 -13.36 -21.28
N GLN A 593 -3.44 -13.92 -21.97
CA GLN A 593 -3.94 -15.25 -21.68
C GLN A 593 -2.88 -16.21 -22.21
N CYS A 594 -2.22 -16.92 -21.28
CA CYS A 594 -1.23 -17.94 -21.62
C CYS A 594 -1.80 -18.97 -22.60
N LYS A 595 -0.97 -19.36 -23.58
CA LYS A 595 -1.07 -20.68 -24.22
C LYS A 595 -0.77 -21.77 -23.21
#